data_AF-A0A8T3Z1E0-F1
#
_entry.id   AF-A0A8T3Z1E0-F1
#
_cell.length_a   1.000
_cell.length_b   1.000
_cell.length_c   1.000
_cell.angle_alpha   90.00
_cell.angle_beta   90.00
_cell.angle_gamma   90.00
#
_symmetry.space_group_name_H-M   'P 1'
#
loop_
_entity.id
_entity.type
_entity.pdbx_description
1 polymer ?
#
loop_
_entity_poly.entity_id
_entity_poly.type
_entity_poly.pdbx_seq_one_letter_code
_entity_poly.pdbx_strand_id
1 'polypeptide(L)'
;MDLKENINQILLILIFLIVAVSYNLIYLFQYMSYGGYLLPYDFNTYLYLILAVLMVVGSFIPLVIYLFYGREPEIDYNAMYEYDLPTDDPPAIVNAICGSSGYKKIGIPDIDGFNATIMDLIDRNYLILKDVQFDDDDLSSHGSVFLEINTDKDVSSLWEFERVILDFLVEYEEEGIISMDLISESLPYIESAEFFRETYEKWAYEVRQTLINDGNLKKAFLRKGDKYIKIFGILGLAVALIAQVFIRVNPLAAVYYMGVSSIILGASSAISIVMPEKIAGRWTDYGREYYAQWKSFKRYIEDFSLIKEYPPDSVNLWNRYIVYATALGAAHGVKKAMELSLPKDILRENDIYMFQYDD
;
A
#
# COMPACT_ATOMS: atom_id res chain seq x y z
N MET A 1 -11.90 28.69 0.90
CA MET A 1 -11.09 29.92 1.00
C MET A 1 -10.52 30.10 2.41
N ASP A 2 -11.26 29.72 3.46
CA ASP A 2 -10.86 29.87 4.88
C ASP A 2 -9.66 29.04 5.36
N LEU A 3 -9.32 27.95 4.68
CA LEU A 3 -8.30 27.03 5.20
C LEU A 3 -6.85 27.46 4.94
N LYS A 4 -6.63 28.21 3.85
CA LYS A 4 -5.34 28.84 3.55
C LYS A 4 -5.03 29.93 4.56
N GLU A 5 -6.07 30.58 5.07
CA GLU A 5 -6.00 31.61 6.10
C GLU A 5 -5.67 31.01 7.48
N ASN A 6 -6.29 29.88 7.86
CA ASN A 6 -5.94 29.15 9.08
C ASN A 6 -4.52 28.57 9.04
N ILE A 7 -4.06 28.06 7.90
CA ILE A 7 -2.68 27.59 7.72
C ILE A 7 -1.69 28.76 7.81
N ASN A 8 -2.02 29.90 7.18
CA ASN A 8 -1.23 31.12 7.31
C ASN A 8 -1.18 31.60 8.75
N GLN A 9 -2.27 31.53 9.52
CA GLN A 9 -2.29 31.88 10.94
C GLN A 9 -1.40 30.96 11.77
N ILE A 10 -1.45 29.64 11.54
CA ILE A 10 -0.59 28.67 12.25
C ILE A 10 0.88 28.91 11.89
N LEU A 11 1.20 29.14 10.61
CA LEU A 11 2.55 29.51 10.18
C LEU A 11 2.99 30.84 10.78
N LEU A 12 2.09 31.83 10.86
CA LEU A 12 2.37 33.12 11.48
C LEU A 12 2.68 32.96 12.97
N ILE A 13 1.95 32.09 13.69
CA ILE A 13 2.19 31.79 15.10
C ILE A 13 3.53 31.07 15.28
N LEU A 14 3.85 30.10 14.42
CA LEU A 14 5.14 29.40 14.41
C LEU A 14 6.31 30.35 14.12
N ILE A 15 6.16 31.20 13.09
CA ILE A 15 7.15 32.24 12.75
C ILE A 15 7.28 33.23 13.90
N PHE A 16 6.18 33.66 14.51
CA PHE A 16 6.20 34.58 15.65
C PHE A 16 6.90 33.96 16.86
N LEU A 17 6.66 32.67 17.15
CA LEU A 17 7.39 31.94 18.19
C LEU A 17 8.89 31.83 17.87
N ILE A 18 9.26 31.52 16.63
CA ILE A 18 10.66 31.46 16.20
C ILE A 18 11.33 32.83 16.28
N VAL A 19 10.63 33.90 15.87
CA VAL A 19 11.10 35.29 15.93
C VAL A 19 11.19 35.77 17.37
N ALA A 20 10.25 35.41 18.24
CA ALA A 20 10.31 35.75 19.66
C ALA A 20 11.46 35.01 20.36
N VAL A 21 11.70 33.74 20.03
CA VAL A 21 12.83 32.97 20.54
C VAL A 21 14.15 33.54 20.03
N SER A 22 14.25 33.86 18.75
CA SER A 22 15.47 34.45 18.17
C SER A 22 15.73 35.87 18.66
N TYR A 23 14.70 36.69 18.87
CA TYR A 23 14.80 38.02 19.48
C TYR A 23 15.31 37.93 20.93
N ASN A 24 14.79 36.99 21.72
CA ASN A 24 15.31 36.76 23.07
C ASN A 24 16.76 36.26 23.06
N LEU A 25 17.15 35.44 22.09
CA LEU A 25 18.54 35.03 21.85
C LEU A 25 19.44 36.21 21.48
N ILE A 26 18.99 37.12 20.61
CA ILE A 26 19.72 38.33 20.21
C ILE A 26 19.84 39.29 21.39
N TYR A 27 18.78 39.45 22.19
CA TYR A 27 18.79 40.29 23.39
C TYR A 27 19.76 39.72 24.44
N LEU A 28 19.77 38.40 24.64
CA LEU A 28 20.73 37.70 25.50
C LEU A 28 22.17 37.92 25.01
N PHE A 29 22.42 37.81 23.69
CA PHE A 29 23.72 38.08 23.08
C PHE A 29 24.15 39.54 23.19
N GLN A 30 23.25 40.50 22.95
CA GLN A 30 23.51 41.93 23.11
C GLN A 30 23.81 42.25 24.58
N TYR A 31 23.04 41.73 25.53
CA TYR A 31 23.28 41.91 26.96
C TYR A 31 24.67 41.41 27.38
N MET A 32 25.13 40.27 26.83
CA MET A 32 26.50 39.78 27.02
C MET A 32 27.55 40.68 26.34
N SER A 33 27.26 41.21 25.15
CA SER A 33 28.16 42.12 24.42
C SER A 33 28.34 43.48 25.09
N TYR A 34 27.35 43.95 25.87
CA TYR A 34 27.39 45.22 26.60
C TYR A 34 27.95 45.10 28.03
N GLY A 35 28.57 43.97 28.38
CA GLY A 35 29.24 43.79 29.67
C GLY A 35 28.30 43.52 30.85
N GLY A 36 27.05 43.13 30.58
CA GLY A 36 26.14 42.66 31.63
C GLY A 36 26.60 41.30 32.14
N TYR A 37 27.06 41.24 33.40
CA TYR A 37 27.36 39.97 34.08
C TYR A 37 26.03 39.22 34.36
N LEU A 38 25.56 38.41 33.40
CA LEU A 38 24.70 37.27 33.77
C LEU A 38 25.61 36.26 34.47
N LEU A 39 25.25 35.84 35.68
CA LEU A 39 25.92 34.69 36.28
C LEU A 39 25.77 33.52 35.28
N PRO A 40 26.80 32.67 35.07
CA PRO A 40 26.71 31.52 34.15
C PRO A 40 25.48 30.62 34.41
N TYR A 41 24.96 30.65 35.64
CA TYR A 41 23.73 30.01 36.08
C TYR A 41 22.46 30.49 35.34
N ASP A 42 22.32 31.80 35.14
CA ASP A 42 21.13 32.39 34.51
C ASP A 42 21.12 32.11 33.00
N PHE A 43 22.28 32.21 32.35
CA PHE A 43 22.43 31.92 30.92
C PHE A 43 22.02 30.47 30.57
N ASN A 44 22.56 29.49 31.30
CA ASN A 44 22.24 28.07 31.08
C ASN A 44 20.75 27.78 31.31
N THR A 45 20.14 28.45 32.29
CA THR A 45 18.71 28.34 32.58
C THR A 45 17.86 28.80 31.40
N TYR A 46 18.12 29.99 30.84
CA TYR A 46 17.41 30.47 29.65
C TYR A 46 17.64 29.59 28.42
N LEU A 47 18.87 29.13 28.22
CA LEU A 47 19.20 28.22 27.13
C LEU A 47 18.36 26.93 27.18
N TYR A 48 18.23 26.31 28.37
CA TYR A 48 17.43 25.09 28.52
C TYR A 48 15.94 25.32 28.33
N LEU A 49 15.42 26.47 28.76
CA LEU A 49 14.02 26.84 28.51
C LEU A 49 13.76 27.04 27.01
N ILE A 50 14.67 27.69 26.30
CA ILE A 50 14.58 27.85 24.84
C ILE A 50 14.58 26.48 24.15
N LEU A 51 15.51 25.60 24.52
CA LEU A 51 15.58 24.24 23.96
C LEU A 51 14.32 23.42 24.29
N ALA A 52 13.75 23.56 25.48
CA ALA A 52 12.48 22.94 25.85
C ALA A 52 11.34 23.41 24.93
N VAL A 53 11.20 24.73 24.72
CA VAL A 53 10.20 25.29 23.80
C VAL A 53 10.41 24.79 22.37
N LEU A 54 11.64 24.77 21.88
CA LEU A 54 11.96 24.28 20.54
C LEU A 54 11.61 22.80 20.36
N MET A 55 11.80 21.95 21.38
CA MET A 55 11.41 20.54 21.34
C MET A 55 9.88 20.37 21.30
N VAL A 56 9.14 21.16 22.08
CA VAL A 56 7.67 21.13 22.04
C VAL A 56 7.16 21.59 20.68
N VAL A 57 7.67 22.71 20.16
CA VAL A 57 7.30 23.22 18.83
C VAL A 57 7.68 22.22 17.73
N GLY A 58 8.88 21.63 17.82
CA GLY A 58 9.37 20.61 16.91
C GLY A 58 8.49 19.35 16.87
N SER A 59 7.79 19.04 17.97
CA SER A 59 6.88 17.88 18.04
C SER A 59 5.69 18.01 17.09
N PHE A 60 5.37 19.21 16.61
CA PHE A 60 4.32 19.47 15.62
C PHE A 60 4.80 19.44 14.17
N ILE A 61 6.10 19.22 13.90
CA ILE A 61 6.63 19.12 12.53
C ILE A 61 5.93 18.02 11.69
N PRO A 62 5.61 16.83 12.21
CA PRO A 62 4.86 15.82 11.45
C PRO A 62 3.50 16.32 10.97
N LEU A 63 2.81 17.13 11.77
CA LEU A 63 1.53 17.75 11.39
C LEU A 63 1.72 18.71 10.21
N VAL A 64 2.78 19.52 10.24
CA VAL A 64 3.12 20.42 9.13
C VAL A 64 3.43 19.61 7.87
N ILE A 65 4.25 18.57 7.97
CA ILE A 65 4.58 17.69 6.83
C ILE A 65 3.30 17.06 6.26
N TYR A 66 2.39 16.58 7.11
CA TYR A 66 1.10 16.05 6.69
C TYR A 66 0.24 17.08 5.95
N LEU A 67 0.15 18.32 6.44
CA LEU A 67 -0.64 19.38 5.80
C LEU A 67 -0.11 19.77 4.42
N PHE A 68 1.21 19.76 4.20
CA PHE A 68 1.81 20.10 2.91
C PHE A 68 1.91 18.91 1.94
N TYR A 69 2.22 17.72 2.45
CA TYR A 69 2.61 16.56 1.64
C TYR A 69 1.71 15.34 1.78
N GLY A 70 0.89 15.25 2.82
CA GLY A 70 -0.05 14.13 3.04
C GLY A 70 -1.49 14.47 2.63
N ARG A 71 -1.80 15.73 2.34
CA ARG A 71 -3.12 16.11 1.86
C ARG A 71 -3.38 15.61 0.45
N GLU A 72 -4.45 14.85 0.38
CA GLU A 72 -4.95 14.19 -0.78
C GLU A 72 -5.59 15.25 -1.75
N PRO A 73 -5.16 15.38 -3.03
CA PRO A 73 -5.75 16.33 -4.02
C PRO A 73 -7.21 16.04 -4.40
N GLU A 74 -8.12 17.02 -4.33
CA GLU A 74 -9.49 16.86 -4.84
C GLU A 74 -9.49 16.45 -6.32
N ILE A 75 -10.34 15.50 -6.70
CA ILE A 75 -10.52 15.01 -8.08
C ILE A 75 -11.94 15.29 -8.53
N ASP A 76 -12.15 15.43 -9.84
CA ASP A 76 -13.45 15.70 -10.47
C ASP A 76 -14.28 14.42 -10.70
N TYR A 77 -13.68 13.25 -10.48
CA TYR A 77 -14.37 11.97 -10.59
C TYR A 77 -15.32 11.74 -9.41
N ASN A 78 -16.62 11.64 -9.72
CA ASN A 78 -17.71 11.55 -8.75
C ASN A 78 -18.64 10.34 -8.96
N ALA A 79 -18.29 9.42 -9.88
CA ALA A 79 -19.15 8.28 -10.16
C ALA A 79 -19.17 7.32 -8.96
N MET A 80 -20.38 6.88 -8.60
CA MET A 80 -20.58 5.99 -7.45
C MET A 80 -20.15 4.54 -7.77
N TYR A 81 -20.37 4.15 -9.03
CA TYR A 81 -20.12 2.83 -9.59
C TYR A 81 -19.49 3.01 -10.96
N GLU A 82 -18.55 2.12 -11.28
CA GLU A 82 -17.97 2.00 -12.61
C GLU A 82 -18.34 0.59 -13.10
N TYR A 83 -19.01 0.49 -14.25
CA TYR A 83 -19.49 -0.78 -14.79
C TYR A 83 -18.41 -1.44 -15.65
N ASP A 84 -17.67 -0.64 -16.42
CA ASP A 84 -16.57 -1.11 -17.26
C ASP A 84 -15.25 -1.15 -16.50
N LEU A 85 -14.29 -1.90 -17.05
CA LEU A 85 -12.92 -1.91 -16.52
C LEU A 85 -12.30 -0.51 -16.72
N PRO A 86 -11.82 0.15 -15.65
CA PRO A 86 -11.26 1.49 -15.76
C PRO A 86 -10.06 1.58 -16.70
N THR A 87 -9.19 0.58 -16.64
CA THR A 87 -7.97 0.49 -17.44
C THR A 87 -7.67 -0.97 -17.83
N ASP A 88 -6.84 -1.15 -18.86
CA ASP A 88 -6.33 -2.45 -19.31
C ASP A 88 -4.99 -2.83 -18.63
N ASP A 89 -4.70 -2.27 -17.44
CA ASP A 89 -3.49 -2.64 -16.71
C ASP A 89 -3.58 -4.10 -16.20
N PRO A 90 -2.47 -4.86 -16.18
CA PRO A 90 -2.48 -6.23 -15.67
C PRO A 90 -3.05 -6.32 -14.24
N PRO A 91 -3.76 -7.40 -13.88
CA PRO A 91 -4.39 -7.51 -12.56
C PRO A 91 -3.39 -7.44 -11.40
N ALA A 92 -2.16 -7.91 -11.59
CA ALA A 92 -1.08 -7.75 -10.61
C ALA A 92 -0.74 -6.27 -10.32
N ILE A 93 -0.77 -5.44 -11.36
CA ILE A 93 -0.51 -3.99 -11.29
C ILE A 93 -1.66 -3.29 -10.57
N VAL A 94 -2.91 -3.64 -10.92
CA VAL A 94 -4.11 -3.15 -10.25
C VAL A 94 -4.08 -3.55 -8.77
N ASN A 95 -3.76 -4.80 -8.44
CA ASN A 95 -3.63 -5.26 -7.06
C ASN A 95 -2.53 -4.53 -6.27
N ALA A 96 -1.39 -4.25 -6.91
CA ALA A 96 -0.29 -3.54 -6.28
C ALA A 96 -0.64 -2.09 -5.91
N ILE A 97 -1.55 -1.44 -6.65
CA ILE A 97 -2.00 -0.06 -6.38
C ILE A 97 -3.28 -0.03 -5.53
N CYS A 98 -4.26 -0.87 -5.88
CA CYS A 98 -5.66 -0.82 -5.45
C CYS A 98 -6.12 -2.04 -4.62
N GLY A 99 -5.24 -3.00 -4.35
CA GLY A 99 -5.59 -4.27 -3.68
C GLY A 99 -6.29 -4.12 -2.33
N SER A 100 -6.94 -5.20 -1.89
CA SER A 100 -7.92 -5.23 -0.79
C SER A 100 -7.37 -4.76 0.56
N SER A 101 -6.06 -4.93 0.82
CA SER A 101 -5.47 -4.62 2.12
C SER A 101 -5.24 -3.12 2.34
N GLY A 102 -6.10 -2.53 3.19
CA GLY A 102 -6.05 -1.12 3.59
C GLY A 102 -4.70 -0.67 4.20
N TYR A 103 -3.92 -1.59 4.77
CA TYR A 103 -2.62 -1.30 5.41
C TYR A 103 -1.40 -1.57 4.52
N LYS A 104 -1.60 -2.13 3.32
CA LYS A 104 -0.54 -2.49 2.38
C LYS A 104 0.21 -1.26 1.88
N LYS A 105 1.53 -1.37 1.67
CA LYS A 105 2.30 -0.32 0.99
C LYS A 105 1.95 -0.31 -0.50
N ILE A 106 1.68 0.87 -1.05
CA ILE A 106 1.37 1.04 -2.47
C ILE A 106 2.56 0.58 -3.32
N GLY A 107 2.26 -0.17 -4.38
CA GLY A 107 3.23 -0.75 -5.29
C GLY A 107 3.81 -2.08 -4.83
N ILE A 108 3.21 -2.73 -3.83
CA ILE A 108 3.51 -4.11 -3.46
C ILE A 108 2.22 -4.90 -3.70
N PRO A 109 2.23 -6.00 -4.46
CA PRO A 109 1.06 -6.87 -4.62
C PRO A 109 0.91 -7.87 -3.44
N ASP A 110 -0.21 -8.57 -3.35
CA ASP A 110 -0.51 -9.61 -2.33
C ASP A 110 -0.98 -10.91 -3.01
N ILE A 111 -1.37 -11.91 -2.21
CA ILE A 111 -1.80 -13.22 -2.70
C ILE A 111 -3.00 -13.13 -3.66
N ASP A 112 -3.94 -12.21 -3.43
CA ASP A 112 -5.05 -11.94 -4.34
C ASP A 112 -4.55 -11.53 -5.73
N GLY A 113 -3.48 -10.73 -5.77
CA GLY A 113 -2.81 -10.36 -7.03
C GLY A 113 -2.09 -11.54 -7.68
N PHE A 114 -1.54 -12.47 -6.90
CA PHE A 114 -0.86 -13.66 -7.40
C PHE A 114 -1.88 -14.59 -8.09
N ASN A 115 -2.98 -14.91 -7.41
CA ASN A 115 -4.06 -15.74 -7.98
C ASN A 115 -4.69 -15.07 -9.20
N ALA A 116 -4.94 -13.76 -9.15
CA ALA A 116 -5.46 -13.03 -10.29
C ALA A 116 -4.51 -13.05 -11.51
N THR A 117 -3.19 -13.14 -11.29
CA THR A 117 -2.23 -13.29 -12.40
C THR A 117 -2.32 -14.67 -13.03
N ILE A 118 -2.51 -15.73 -12.24
CA ILE A 118 -2.76 -17.09 -12.76
C ILE A 118 -4.06 -17.11 -13.57
N MET A 119 -5.14 -16.54 -13.02
CA MET A 119 -6.44 -16.46 -13.72
C MET A 119 -6.35 -15.67 -15.03
N ASP A 120 -5.54 -14.62 -15.09
CA ASP A 120 -5.32 -13.84 -16.31
C ASP A 120 -4.47 -14.57 -17.36
N LEU A 121 -3.57 -15.45 -16.92
CA LEU A 121 -2.86 -16.37 -17.82
C LEU A 121 -3.79 -17.45 -18.38
N ILE A 122 -4.77 -17.91 -17.59
CA ILE A 122 -5.84 -18.81 -18.04
C ILE A 122 -6.73 -18.08 -19.07
N ASP A 123 -7.22 -16.87 -18.78
CA ASP A 123 -8.06 -16.09 -19.71
C ASP A 123 -7.36 -15.86 -21.06
N ARG A 124 -6.06 -15.56 -21.04
CA ARG A 124 -5.25 -15.37 -22.24
C ARG A 124 -4.76 -16.67 -22.90
N ASN A 125 -5.20 -17.83 -22.39
CA ASN A 125 -4.92 -19.17 -22.89
C ASN A 125 -3.42 -19.54 -22.87
N TYR A 126 -2.63 -18.99 -21.94
CA TYR A 126 -1.26 -19.49 -21.67
C TYR A 126 -1.29 -20.73 -20.78
N LEU A 127 -2.32 -20.84 -19.94
CA LEU A 127 -2.65 -22.00 -19.13
C LEU A 127 -4.02 -22.52 -19.58
N ILE A 128 -4.15 -23.83 -19.72
CA ILE A 128 -5.38 -24.50 -20.15
C ILE A 128 -5.84 -25.39 -18.99
N LEU A 129 -7.10 -25.28 -18.56
CA LEU A 129 -7.65 -26.22 -17.59
C LEU A 129 -7.93 -27.56 -18.27
N LYS A 130 -7.56 -28.66 -17.62
CA LYS A 130 -7.94 -30.02 -18.03
C LYS A 130 -8.93 -30.60 -17.04
N ASP A 131 -10.10 -30.97 -17.54
CA ASP A 131 -11.03 -31.82 -16.81
C ASP A 131 -10.48 -33.24 -16.73
N VAL A 132 -10.00 -33.64 -15.55
CA VAL A 132 -9.84 -35.06 -15.23
C VAL A 132 -11.18 -35.51 -14.63
N GLN A 133 -12.04 -36.08 -15.47
CA GLN A 133 -13.33 -36.59 -15.02
C GLN A 133 -13.13 -37.72 -14.00
N PHE A 134 -13.51 -37.49 -12.75
CA PHE A 134 -13.89 -38.56 -11.85
C PHE A 134 -15.40 -38.75 -11.94
N ASP A 135 -15.79 -39.97 -12.28
CA ASP A 135 -17.17 -40.46 -12.34
C ASP A 135 -17.74 -40.46 -10.91
N ASP A 136 -18.53 -39.45 -10.52
CA ASP A 136 -19.64 -39.65 -9.58
C ASP A 136 -20.55 -38.41 -9.42
N ASP A 137 -21.84 -38.71 -9.26
CA ASP A 137 -23.03 -37.85 -9.24
C ASP A 137 -23.16 -36.91 -8.01
N ASP A 138 -22.06 -36.48 -7.39
CA ASP A 138 -22.05 -35.67 -6.17
C ASP A 138 -21.31 -34.35 -6.36
N LEU A 139 -22.07 -33.25 -6.45
CA LEU A 139 -21.60 -31.86 -6.60
C LEU A 139 -20.87 -31.32 -5.34
N SER A 140 -20.16 -32.17 -4.60
CA SER A 140 -19.45 -31.83 -3.36
C SER A 140 -18.14 -32.58 -3.11
N SER A 141 -17.52 -33.15 -4.14
CA SER A 141 -16.13 -33.63 -4.06
C SER A 141 -15.24 -32.68 -4.85
N HIS A 142 -14.32 -32.01 -4.16
CA HIS A 142 -13.35 -31.06 -4.71
C HIS A 142 -12.73 -31.61 -6.00
N GLY A 143 -13.03 -30.96 -7.12
CA GLY A 143 -12.45 -31.31 -8.41
C GLY A 143 -11.00 -30.91 -8.36
N SER A 144 -10.10 -31.85 -8.60
CA SER A 144 -8.68 -31.50 -8.70
C SER A 144 -8.50 -30.60 -9.92
N VAL A 145 -8.03 -29.38 -9.71
CA VAL A 145 -7.77 -28.45 -10.82
C VAL A 145 -6.43 -28.82 -11.46
N PHE A 146 -6.49 -29.21 -12.72
CA PHE A 146 -5.32 -29.52 -13.53
C PHE A 146 -5.07 -28.46 -14.58
N LEU A 147 -3.82 -28.01 -14.70
CA LEU A 147 -3.37 -27.03 -15.68
C LEU A 147 -2.39 -27.66 -16.66
N GLU A 148 -2.48 -27.28 -17.92
CA GLU A 148 -1.49 -27.56 -18.96
C GLU A 148 -0.95 -26.23 -19.50
N ILE A 149 0.35 -26.17 -19.75
CA ILE A 149 0.98 -25.00 -20.36
C ILE A 149 0.79 -25.04 -21.87
N ASN A 150 0.24 -23.96 -22.43
CA ASN A 150 0.05 -23.84 -23.87
C ASN A 150 1.38 -23.51 -24.57
N THR A 151 2.01 -24.54 -25.13
CA THR A 151 3.29 -24.42 -25.84
C THR A 151 3.21 -23.69 -27.19
N ASP A 152 2.01 -23.49 -27.74
CA ASP A 152 1.81 -22.74 -28.99
C ASP A 152 1.83 -21.21 -28.80
N LYS A 153 1.76 -20.74 -27.54
CA LYS A 153 1.76 -19.32 -27.21
C LYS A 153 3.19 -18.78 -27.09
N ASP A 154 3.38 -17.58 -27.62
CA ASP A 154 4.66 -16.88 -27.50
C ASP A 154 4.85 -16.29 -26.09
N VAL A 155 5.66 -16.97 -25.28
CA VAL A 155 6.03 -16.59 -23.90
C VAL A 155 6.84 -15.27 -23.86
N SER A 156 7.44 -14.85 -24.98
CA SER A 156 8.24 -13.61 -25.02
C SER A 156 7.39 -12.34 -24.87
N SER A 157 6.09 -12.45 -25.18
CA SER A 157 5.13 -11.35 -25.05
C SER A 157 4.66 -11.10 -23.61
N LEU A 158 4.94 -12.02 -22.69
CA LEU A 158 4.54 -11.90 -21.29
C LEU A 158 5.36 -10.87 -20.53
N TRP A 159 4.80 -10.38 -19.43
CA TRP A 159 5.55 -9.57 -18.48
C TRP A 159 6.54 -10.43 -17.69
N GLU A 160 7.62 -9.82 -17.16
CA GLU A 160 8.61 -10.57 -16.35
C GLU A 160 7.96 -11.25 -15.13
N PHE A 161 7.01 -10.57 -14.47
CA PHE A 161 6.31 -11.15 -13.34
C PHE A 161 5.39 -12.32 -13.74
N GLU A 162 4.83 -12.32 -14.96
CA GLU A 162 4.03 -13.44 -15.46
C GLU A 162 4.89 -14.66 -15.76
N ARG A 163 6.08 -14.44 -16.33
CA ARG A 163 7.09 -15.50 -16.52
C ARG A 163 7.48 -16.16 -15.22
N VAL A 164 7.65 -15.40 -14.14
CA VAL A 164 7.96 -15.97 -12.82
C VAL A 164 6.90 -16.98 -12.37
N ILE A 165 5.62 -16.73 -12.65
CA ILE A 165 4.53 -17.66 -12.33
C ILE A 165 4.59 -18.89 -13.24
N LEU A 166 4.83 -18.72 -14.54
CA LEU A 166 4.97 -19.86 -15.45
C LEU A 166 6.16 -20.75 -15.05
N ASP A 167 7.33 -20.16 -14.80
CA ASP A 167 8.52 -20.89 -14.35
C ASP A 167 8.25 -21.68 -13.06
N PHE A 168 7.47 -21.10 -12.14
CA PHE A 168 7.04 -21.78 -10.92
C PHE A 168 6.13 -22.96 -11.21
N LEU A 169 5.13 -22.79 -12.08
CA LEU A 169 4.19 -23.85 -12.43
C LEU A 169 4.88 -25.01 -13.17
N VAL A 170 5.87 -24.73 -14.03
CA VAL A 170 6.68 -25.75 -14.72
C VAL A 170 7.41 -26.66 -13.74
N GLU A 171 7.86 -26.16 -12.60
CA GLU A 171 8.56 -26.98 -11.59
C GLU A 171 7.64 -28.05 -10.96
N TYR A 172 6.32 -27.83 -11.00
CA TYR A 172 5.30 -28.76 -10.53
C TYR A 172 4.63 -29.53 -11.68
N GLU A 173 5.18 -29.46 -12.90
CA GLU A 173 4.67 -30.19 -14.05
C GLU A 173 5.11 -31.65 -14.01
N GLU A 174 4.15 -32.56 -13.89
CA GLU A 174 4.36 -34.00 -14.02
C GLU A 174 3.63 -34.53 -15.26
N GLU A 175 4.38 -35.14 -16.20
CA GLU A 175 3.83 -35.70 -17.44
C GLU A 175 3.00 -34.71 -18.30
N GLY A 176 3.30 -33.41 -18.24
CA GLY A 176 2.57 -32.39 -18.99
C GLY A 176 1.36 -31.79 -18.26
N ILE A 177 1.16 -32.14 -16.98
CA ILE A 177 0.01 -31.72 -16.19
C ILE A 177 0.48 -31.17 -14.84
N ILE A 178 -0.12 -30.06 -14.41
CA ILE A 178 0.15 -29.40 -13.14
C ILE A 178 -1.10 -29.51 -12.27
N SER A 179 -0.99 -30.11 -11.09
CA SER A 179 -2.11 -30.20 -10.15
C SER A 179 -2.00 -29.12 -9.07
N MET A 180 -3.03 -28.27 -8.96
CA MET A 180 -3.10 -27.24 -7.93
C MET A 180 -3.19 -27.84 -6.52
N ASP A 181 -3.80 -29.02 -6.40
CA ASP A 181 -3.90 -29.75 -5.14
C ASP A 181 -2.52 -30.23 -4.69
N LEU A 182 -1.71 -30.78 -5.60
CA LEU A 182 -0.33 -31.20 -5.28
C LEU A 182 0.52 -30.03 -4.80
N ILE A 183 0.37 -28.85 -5.42
CA ILE A 183 1.06 -27.64 -4.95
C ILE A 183 0.61 -27.32 -3.51
N SER A 184 -0.70 -27.30 -3.25
CA SER A 184 -1.27 -27.00 -1.94
C SER A 184 -0.89 -28.01 -0.86
N GLU A 185 -0.92 -29.31 -1.19
CA GLU A 185 -0.49 -30.42 -0.33
C GLU A 185 1.02 -30.40 -0.06
N SER A 186 1.80 -29.76 -0.93
CA SER A 186 3.25 -29.59 -0.74
C SER A 186 3.60 -28.42 0.20
N LEU A 187 2.73 -27.43 0.36
CA LEU A 187 3.00 -26.23 1.18
C LEU A 187 3.31 -26.49 2.68
N PRO A 188 2.85 -27.58 3.33
CA PRO A 188 3.29 -27.93 4.68
C PRO A 188 4.77 -28.34 4.78
N TYR A 189 5.40 -28.75 3.68
CA TYR A 189 6.82 -29.15 3.66
C TYR A 189 7.73 -27.92 3.54
N ILE A 190 8.82 -27.91 4.31
CA ILE A 190 9.71 -26.75 4.42
C ILE A 190 10.31 -26.36 3.06
N GLU A 191 10.79 -27.33 2.27
CA GLU A 191 11.44 -27.06 0.99
C GLU A 191 10.46 -26.42 -0.02
N SER A 192 9.27 -27.00 -0.17
CA SER A 192 8.22 -26.46 -1.05
C SER A 192 7.70 -25.09 -0.56
N ALA A 193 7.56 -24.90 0.75
CA ALA A 193 7.18 -23.61 1.33
C ALA A 193 8.24 -22.53 1.10
N GLU A 194 9.52 -22.88 1.19
CA GLU A 194 10.63 -21.97 0.89
C GLU A 194 10.66 -21.63 -0.60
N PHE A 195 10.50 -22.61 -1.48
CA PHE A 195 10.41 -22.40 -2.93
C PHE A 195 9.23 -21.49 -3.33
N PHE A 196 8.05 -21.75 -2.77
CA PHE A 196 6.88 -20.90 -2.98
C PHE A 196 7.12 -19.47 -2.47
N ARG A 197 7.70 -19.32 -1.27
CA ARG A 197 8.03 -18.00 -0.72
C ARG A 197 9.01 -17.24 -1.61
N GLU A 198 10.08 -17.89 -2.06
CA GLU A 198 11.08 -17.27 -2.95
C GLU A 198 10.47 -16.85 -4.28
N THR A 199 9.64 -17.71 -4.87
CA THR A 199 8.86 -17.41 -6.08
C THR A 199 7.95 -16.21 -5.86
N TYR A 200 7.16 -16.22 -4.79
CA TYR A 200 6.22 -15.16 -4.46
C TYR A 200 6.95 -13.82 -4.22
N GLU A 201 8.07 -13.83 -3.50
CA GLU A 201 8.89 -12.64 -3.27
C GLU A 201 9.50 -12.11 -4.59
N LYS A 202 9.98 -13.00 -5.46
CA LYS A 202 10.49 -12.66 -6.80
C LYS A 202 9.39 -12.05 -7.66
N TRP A 203 8.21 -12.68 -7.72
CA TRP A 203 7.05 -12.17 -8.44
C TRP A 203 6.66 -10.78 -7.95
N ALA A 204 6.49 -10.61 -6.63
CA ALA A 204 6.10 -9.33 -6.04
C ALA A 204 7.15 -8.23 -6.30
N TYR A 205 8.43 -8.60 -6.34
CA TYR A 205 9.52 -7.73 -6.72
C TYR A 205 9.41 -7.29 -8.18
N GLU A 206 9.20 -8.21 -9.12
CA GLU A 206 9.09 -7.88 -10.55
C GLU A 206 7.86 -7.01 -10.89
N VAL A 207 6.71 -7.27 -10.27
CA VAL A 207 5.52 -6.41 -10.38
C VAL A 207 5.87 -4.97 -9.95
N ARG A 208 6.59 -4.85 -8.82
CA ARG A 208 7.02 -3.56 -8.29
C ARG A 208 8.05 -2.88 -9.21
N GLN A 209 8.99 -3.62 -9.79
CA GLN A 209 9.97 -3.05 -10.71
C GLN A 209 9.31 -2.55 -11.99
N THR A 210 8.35 -3.29 -12.52
CA THR A 210 7.53 -2.88 -13.68
C THR A 210 6.86 -1.52 -13.41
N LEU A 211 6.19 -1.40 -12.25
CA LEU A 211 5.61 -0.13 -11.79
C LEU A 211 6.62 1.03 -11.67
N ILE A 212 7.86 0.74 -11.27
CA ILE A 212 8.92 1.75 -11.15
C ILE A 212 9.45 2.16 -12.53
N ASN A 213 9.70 1.19 -13.41
CA ASN A 213 10.32 1.37 -14.73
C ASN A 213 9.40 2.12 -15.69
N ASP A 214 8.10 1.81 -15.67
CA ASP A 214 7.10 2.51 -16.48
C ASP A 214 6.76 3.91 -15.94
N GLY A 215 7.33 4.24 -14.77
CA GLY A 215 7.05 5.48 -14.05
C GLY A 215 5.65 5.52 -13.44
N ASN A 216 4.82 4.49 -13.64
CA ASN A 216 3.44 4.41 -13.16
C ASN A 216 3.35 4.55 -11.63
N LEU A 217 4.33 4.02 -10.88
CA LEU A 217 4.38 4.19 -9.43
C LEU A 217 4.51 5.65 -9.00
N LYS A 218 5.39 6.41 -9.67
CA LYS A 218 5.61 7.84 -9.37
C LYS A 218 4.48 8.70 -9.92
N LYS A 219 3.88 8.28 -11.05
CA LYS A 219 2.67 8.90 -11.60
C LYS A 219 1.48 8.70 -10.69
N ALA A 220 1.39 7.61 -9.92
CA ALA A 220 0.28 7.32 -9.03
C ALA A 220 0.49 7.84 -7.59
N PHE A 221 1.70 7.69 -7.02
CA PHE A 221 1.92 7.98 -5.60
C PHE A 221 3.27 8.66 -5.29
N LEU A 222 3.21 9.79 -4.58
CA LEU A 222 4.36 10.56 -4.14
C LEU A 222 4.72 10.23 -2.69
N ARG A 223 5.82 9.48 -2.50
CA ARG A 223 6.35 9.08 -1.18
C ARG A 223 7.14 10.17 -0.44
N LYS A 224 7.13 11.42 -0.93
CA LYS A 224 7.99 12.50 -0.40
C LYS A 224 7.67 12.82 1.07
N GLY A 225 6.39 12.92 1.45
CA GLY A 225 6.01 13.22 2.82
C GLY A 225 6.36 12.10 3.80
N ASP A 226 6.12 10.83 3.43
CA ASP A 226 6.55 9.65 4.20
C ASP A 226 8.05 9.66 4.50
N LYS A 227 8.88 9.96 3.49
CA LYS A 227 10.33 10.09 3.67
C LYS A 227 10.67 11.18 4.70
N TYR A 228 10.05 12.35 4.62
CA TYR A 228 10.31 13.46 5.55
C TYR A 228 9.85 13.14 6.98
N ILE A 229 8.68 12.50 7.15
CA ILE A 229 8.19 12.09 8.47
C ILE A 229 9.13 11.05 9.10
N LYS A 230 9.63 10.08 8.33
CA LYS A 230 10.60 9.08 8.83
C LYS A 230 11.95 9.69 9.18
N ILE A 231 12.47 10.60 8.36
CA ILE A 231 13.71 11.34 8.66
C ILE A 231 13.54 12.15 9.95
N PHE A 232 12.42 12.86 10.09
CA PHE A 232 12.08 13.57 11.33
C PHE A 232 12.03 12.61 12.52
N GLY A 233 11.36 11.46 12.38
CA GLY A 233 11.25 10.48 13.45
C GLY A 233 12.61 9.97 13.94
N ILE A 234 13.53 9.65 13.03
CA ILE A 234 14.88 9.18 13.40
C ILE A 234 15.67 10.30 14.09
N LEU A 235 15.70 11.51 13.51
CA LEU A 235 16.47 12.63 14.05
C LEU A 235 15.90 13.14 15.39
N GLY A 236 14.58 13.28 15.47
CA GLY A 236 13.87 13.71 16.67
C GLY A 236 14.04 12.74 17.83
N LEU A 237 14.03 11.43 17.56
CA LEU A 237 14.29 10.41 18.57
C LEU A 237 15.74 10.47 19.07
N ALA A 238 16.72 10.64 18.18
CA ALA A 238 18.12 10.82 18.56
C ALA A 238 18.31 12.05 19.46
N VAL A 239 17.72 13.19 19.09
CA VAL A 239 17.75 14.42 19.90
C VAL A 239 17.10 14.21 21.26
N ALA A 240 15.95 13.52 21.32
CA ALA A 240 15.26 13.21 22.57
C ALA A 240 16.12 12.34 23.50
N LEU A 241 16.77 11.30 22.98
CA LEU A 241 17.64 10.41 23.76
C LEU A 241 18.89 11.14 24.28
N ILE A 242 19.52 11.98 23.45
CA ILE A 242 20.67 12.79 23.85
C ILE A 242 20.27 13.74 25.00
N ALA A 243 19.12 14.39 24.88
CA ALA A 243 18.60 15.25 25.95
C ALA A 243 18.39 14.47 27.25
N GLN A 244 17.87 13.23 27.18
CA GLN A 244 17.67 12.37 28.35
C GLN A 244 18.98 12.00 29.08
N VAL A 245 20.04 11.70 28.33
CA VAL A 245 21.38 11.47 28.91
C VAL A 245 21.92 12.76 29.54
N PHE A 246 21.73 13.90 28.87
CA PHE A 246 22.22 15.19 29.33
C PHE A 246 21.56 15.67 30.63
N ILE A 247 20.31 15.27 30.91
CA ILE A 247 19.64 15.55 32.19
C ILE A 247 20.39 14.94 33.38
N ARG A 248 20.95 13.74 33.22
CA ARG A 248 21.57 12.99 34.32
C ARG A 248 22.85 13.62 34.84
N VAL A 249 23.50 14.46 34.04
CA VAL A 249 24.80 15.07 34.35
C VAL A 249 24.67 16.52 34.82
N ASN A 250 23.47 17.12 34.76
CA ASN A 250 23.25 18.54 35.08
C ASN A 250 22.30 18.73 36.28
N PRO A 251 22.71 19.47 37.34
CA PRO A 251 21.89 19.67 38.54
C PRO A 251 20.89 20.85 38.45
N LEU A 252 20.76 21.50 37.28
CA LEU A 252 19.95 22.72 37.13
C LEU A 252 18.46 22.40 37.01
N ALA A 253 17.60 23.13 37.75
CA ALA A 253 16.15 22.91 37.75
C ALA A 253 15.52 23.08 36.36
N ALA A 254 16.04 24.00 35.54
CA ALA A 254 15.54 24.26 34.18
C ALA A 254 15.68 23.05 33.23
N VAL A 255 16.61 22.14 33.53
CA VAL A 255 16.84 20.89 32.77
C VAL A 255 15.65 19.94 32.89
N TYR A 256 14.85 20.05 33.96
CA TYR A 256 13.60 19.29 34.10
C TYR A 256 12.61 19.61 32.98
N TYR A 257 12.42 20.89 32.63
CA TYR A 257 11.51 21.29 31.54
C TYR A 257 11.98 20.80 30.18
N MET A 258 13.29 20.84 29.92
CA MET A 258 13.90 20.20 28.74
C MET A 258 13.65 18.68 28.75
N GLY A 259 13.72 18.05 29.91
CA GLY A 259 13.44 16.63 30.08
C GLY A 259 12.02 16.24 29.72
N VAL A 260 11.03 16.97 30.22
CA VAL A 260 9.62 16.73 29.84
C VAL A 260 9.42 16.97 28.34
N SER A 261 9.99 18.04 27.80
CA SER A 261 9.86 18.40 26.38
C SER A 261 10.51 17.36 25.45
N SER A 262 11.62 16.75 25.86
CA SER A 262 12.27 15.68 25.09
C SER A 262 11.45 14.39 25.08
N ILE A 263 10.68 14.09 26.12
CA ILE A 263 9.73 12.96 26.12
C ILE A 263 8.61 13.21 25.09
N ILE A 264 8.07 14.42 25.04
CA ILE A 264 7.03 14.80 24.06
C ILE A 264 7.57 14.65 22.63
N LEU A 265 8.77 15.19 22.38
CA LEU A 265 9.45 15.05 21.09
C LEU A 265 9.72 13.58 20.75
N GLY A 266 10.19 12.80 21.72
CA GLY A 266 10.46 11.37 21.57
C GLY A 266 9.20 10.58 21.21
N ALA A 267 8.07 10.87 21.87
CA ALA A 267 6.79 10.25 21.56
C ALA A 267 6.30 10.61 20.14
N SER A 268 6.34 11.90 19.77
CA SER A 268 6.01 12.35 18.40
C SER A 268 6.91 11.69 17.35
N SER A 269 8.20 11.54 17.66
CA SER A 269 9.20 10.90 16.79
C SER A 269 8.94 9.41 16.62
N ALA A 270 8.62 8.70 17.72
CA ALA A 270 8.28 7.28 17.67
C ALA A 270 7.01 7.02 16.84
N ILE A 271 5.97 7.83 17.05
CA ILE A 271 4.74 7.77 16.23
C ILE A 271 5.07 7.99 14.76
N SER A 272 5.92 8.96 14.44
CA SER A 272 6.34 9.27 13.07
C SER A 272 7.06 8.10 12.37
N ILE A 273 7.83 7.29 13.10
CA ILE A 273 8.53 6.12 12.54
C ILE A 273 7.56 4.99 12.19
N VAL A 274 6.55 4.76 13.03
CA VAL A 274 5.58 3.66 12.89
C VAL A 274 4.42 4.02 11.96
N MET A 275 4.25 5.30 11.62
CA MET A 275 3.15 5.79 10.80
C MET A 275 3.10 5.12 9.41
N PRO A 276 1.93 4.63 8.96
CA PRO A 276 1.77 4.06 7.61
C PRO A 276 2.09 5.06 6.49
N GLU A 277 2.71 4.56 5.41
CA GLU A 277 3.12 5.40 4.27
C GLU A 277 1.94 6.10 3.58
N LYS A 278 0.73 5.54 3.68
CA LYS A 278 -0.50 6.12 3.12
C LYS A 278 -0.92 7.43 3.80
N ILE A 279 -0.53 7.65 5.06
CA ILE A 279 -0.93 8.87 5.79
C ILE A 279 -0.01 10.04 5.42
N ALA A 280 1.26 9.74 5.21
CA ALA A 280 2.30 10.74 4.97
C ALA A 280 2.66 10.92 3.49
N GLY A 281 2.43 9.90 2.66
CA GLY A 281 2.53 9.99 1.21
C GLY A 281 1.25 10.56 0.60
N ARG A 282 1.36 11.06 -0.63
CA ARG A 282 0.24 11.69 -1.34
C ARG A 282 0.00 11.03 -2.67
N TRP A 283 -1.25 10.66 -2.92
CA TRP A 283 -1.74 10.35 -4.25
C TRP A 283 -1.56 11.56 -5.16
N THR A 284 -1.08 11.33 -6.37
CA THR A 284 -1.18 12.32 -7.44
C THR A 284 -2.63 12.43 -7.90
N ASP A 285 -2.94 13.43 -8.72
CA ASP A 285 -4.29 13.59 -9.29
C ASP A 285 -4.66 12.33 -10.11
N TYR A 286 -3.75 11.88 -10.98
CA TYR A 286 -3.86 10.63 -11.75
C TYR A 286 -4.05 9.41 -10.85
N GLY A 287 -3.19 9.22 -9.84
CA GLY A 287 -3.25 8.03 -9.00
C GLY A 287 -4.49 7.97 -8.12
N ARG A 288 -4.98 9.14 -7.70
CA ARG A 288 -6.22 9.22 -6.93
C ARG A 288 -7.44 8.93 -7.79
N GLU A 289 -7.48 9.47 -9.01
CA GLU A 289 -8.54 9.18 -9.97
C GLU A 289 -8.54 7.69 -10.33
N TYR A 290 -7.38 7.13 -10.66
CA TYR A 290 -7.19 5.70 -10.88
C TYR A 290 -7.71 4.85 -9.72
N TYR A 291 -7.29 5.17 -8.49
CA TYR A 291 -7.76 4.46 -7.29
C TYR A 291 -9.27 4.62 -7.07
N ALA A 292 -9.83 5.80 -7.34
CA ALA A 292 -11.26 6.06 -7.20
C ALA A 292 -12.11 5.29 -8.21
N GLN A 293 -11.66 5.19 -9.46
CA GLN A 293 -12.29 4.39 -10.51
C GLN A 293 -12.29 2.91 -10.13
N TRP A 294 -11.13 2.34 -9.81
CA TRP A 294 -11.02 0.94 -9.38
C TRP A 294 -11.80 0.63 -8.10
N LYS A 295 -11.88 1.58 -7.18
CA LYS A 295 -12.72 1.46 -5.98
C LYS A 295 -14.22 1.50 -6.31
N SER A 296 -14.63 2.27 -7.31
CA SER A 296 -16.02 2.33 -7.78
C SER A 296 -16.40 1.05 -8.53
N PHE A 297 -15.49 0.53 -9.35
CA PHE A 297 -15.60 -0.78 -9.98
C PHE A 297 -15.70 -1.90 -8.92
N LYS A 298 -14.82 -1.90 -7.90
CA LYS A 298 -14.91 -2.84 -6.78
C LYS A 298 -16.29 -2.82 -6.11
N ARG A 299 -16.84 -1.64 -5.84
CA ARG A 299 -18.17 -1.49 -5.23
C ARG A 299 -19.28 -2.05 -6.11
N TYR A 300 -19.15 -1.90 -7.43
CA TYR A 300 -20.10 -2.45 -8.38
C TYR A 300 -20.06 -3.99 -8.36
N ILE A 301 -18.86 -4.58 -8.48
CA ILE A 301 -18.71 -6.04 -8.57
C ILE A 301 -18.89 -6.77 -7.22
N GLU A 302 -18.74 -6.07 -6.10
CA GLU A 302 -18.98 -6.61 -4.77
C GLU A 302 -20.48 -6.72 -4.46
N ASP A 303 -21.30 -5.83 -5.02
CA ASP A 303 -22.77 -5.92 -4.95
C ASP A 303 -23.33 -6.71 -6.13
N PHE A 304 -23.45 -8.03 -5.94
CA PHE A 304 -23.99 -8.95 -6.96
C PHE A 304 -25.39 -8.55 -7.46
N SER A 305 -26.17 -7.76 -6.70
CA SER A 305 -27.48 -7.28 -7.14
C SER A 305 -27.33 -6.28 -8.29
N LEU A 306 -26.31 -5.42 -8.23
CA LEU A 306 -26.00 -4.45 -9.28
C LEU A 306 -25.49 -5.15 -10.54
N ILE A 307 -24.60 -6.14 -10.40
CA ILE A 307 -24.13 -6.93 -11.54
C ILE A 307 -25.31 -7.64 -12.22
N LYS A 308 -26.28 -8.15 -11.46
CA LYS A 308 -27.46 -8.80 -12.04
C LYS A 308 -28.36 -7.81 -12.79
N GLU A 309 -28.43 -6.56 -12.35
CA GLU A 309 -29.19 -5.51 -13.04
C GLU A 309 -28.50 -5.08 -14.34
N TYR A 310 -27.16 -5.05 -14.34
CA TYR A 310 -26.33 -4.68 -15.49
C TYR A 310 -25.32 -5.80 -15.83
N PRO A 311 -25.78 -6.99 -16.27
CA PRO A 311 -24.89 -8.12 -16.47
C PRO A 311 -23.93 -7.86 -17.64
N PRO A 312 -22.68 -8.35 -17.56
CA PRO A 312 -21.76 -8.39 -18.69
C PRO A 312 -22.39 -9.01 -19.94
N ASP A 313 -22.16 -8.36 -21.09
CA ASP A 313 -22.72 -8.77 -22.38
C ASP A 313 -22.18 -10.11 -22.91
N SER A 314 -21.06 -10.60 -22.38
CA SER A 314 -20.41 -11.81 -22.86
C SER A 314 -19.69 -12.59 -21.76
N VAL A 315 -19.52 -13.90 -21.97
CA VAL A 315 -18.75 -14.79 -21.07
C VAL A 315 -17.30 -14.32 -20.93
N ASN A 316 -16.69 -13.82 -22.00
CA ASN A 316 -15.34 -13.24 -21.95
C ASN A 316 -15.27 -12.01 -21.03
N LEU A 317 -16.34 -11.22 -20.92
CA LEU A 317 -16.36 -10.08 -20.01
C LEU A 317 -16.56 -10.51 -18.55
N TRP A 318 -17.33 -11.58 -18.32
CA TRP A 318 -17.41 -12.23 -17.00
C TRP A 318 -16.05 -12.74 -16.53
N ASN A 319 -15.30 -13.38 -17.44
CA ASN A 319 -13.93 -13.83 -17.20
C ASN A 319 -13.00 -12.68 -16.77
N ARG A 320 -13.03 -11.56 -17.49
CA ARG A 320 -12.26 -10.39 -17.09
C ARG A 320 -12.72 -9.88 -15.72
N TYR A 321 -14.03 -9.78 -15.47
CA TYR A 321 -14.54 -9.27 -14.20
C TYR A 321 -14.10 -10.11 -13.01
N ILE A 322 -14.14 -11.44 -13.12
CA ILE A 322 -13.77 -12.33 -12.02
C ILE A 322 -12.26 -12.26 -11.74
N VAL A 323 -11.42 -12.15 -12.77
CA VAL A 323 -9.96 -11.92 -12.65
C VAL A 323 -9.67 -10.64 -11.86
N TYR A 324 -10.27 -9.50 -12.25
CA TYR A 324 -10.05 -8.23 -11.54
C TYR A 324 -10.74 -8.21 -10.17
N ALA A 325 -11.86 -8.91 -10.01
CA ALA A 325 -12.49 -9.06 -8.71
C ALA A 325 -11.59 -9.85 -7.75
N THR A 326 -10.89 -10.89 -8.22
CA THR A 326 -9.85 -11.58 -7.45
C THR A 326 -8.75 -10.60 -7.09
N ALA A 327 -8.21 -9.84 -8.04
CA ALA A 327 -7.16 -8.85 -7.78
C ALA A 327 -7.56 -7.78 -6.73
N LEU A 328 -8.85 -7.47 -6.61
CA LEU A 328 -9.39 -6.49 -5.66
C LEU A 328 -9.90 -7.12 -4.34
N GLY A 329 -9.87 -8.44 -4.22
CA GLY A 329 -10.39 -9.20 -3.08
C GLY A 329 -11.92 -9.10 -2.96
N ALA A 330 -12.64 -9.13 -4.09
CA ALA A 330 -14.10 -9.03 -4.21
C ALA A 330 -14.72 -10.11 -5.13
N ALA A 331 -13.98 -11.19 -5.42
CA ALA A 331 -14.39 -12.22 -6.38
C ALA A 331 -15.70 -12.95 -6.01
N HIS A 332 -16.04 -13.02 -4.72
CA HIS A 332 -17.27 -13.66 -4.25
C HIS A 332 -18.54 -13.05 -4.88
N GLY A 333 -18.58 -11.72 -5.05
CA GLY A 333 -19.73 -11.03 -5.65
C GLY A 333 -19.94 -11.44 -7.11
N VAL A 334 -18.86 -11.49 -7.88
CA VAL A 334 -18.89 -11.89 -9.30
C VAL A 334 -19.25 -13.36 -9.46
N LYS A 335 -18.60 -14.26 -8.70
CA LYS A 335 -18.89 -15.70 -8.73
C LYS A 335 -20.38 -16.00 -8.53
N LYS A 336 -20.98 -15.40 -7.50
CA LYS A 336 -22.40 -15.54 -7.22
C LYS A 336 -23.29 -14.96 -8.31
N ALA A 337 -22.89 -13.84 -8.91
CA ALA A 337 -23.63 -13.24 -10.02
C ALA A 337 -23.56 -14.13 -11.29
N MET A 338 -22.43 -14.79 -11.55
CA MET A 338 -22.27 -15.77 -12.63
C MET A 338 -23.19 -16.98 -12.43
N GLU A 339 -23.20 -17.59 -11.24
CA GLU A 339 -24.07 -18.73 -10.89
C GLU A 339 -25.56 -18.46 -11.13
N LEU A 340 -25.99 -17.20 -10.94
CA LEU A 340 -27.38 -16.78 -11.07
C LEU A 340 -27.75 -16.35 -12.50
N SER A 341 -26.77 -15.94 -13.31
CA SER A 341 -27.00 -15.31 -14.60
C SER A 341 -26.64 -16.21 -15.79
N LEU A 342 -25.68 -17.12 -15.62
CA LEU A 342 -25.20 -18.01 -16.66
C LEU A 342 -25.83 -19.42 -16.55
N PRO A 343 -26.14 -20.06 -17.68
CA PRO A 343 -26.52 -21.47 -17.72
C PRO A 343 -25.44 -22.39 -17.12
N LYS A 344 -25.84 -23.49 -16.50
CA LYS A 344 -24.93 -24.43 -15.81
C LYS A 344 -23.92 -25.10 -16.74
N ASP A 345 -24.32 -25.35 -17.98
CA ASP A 345 -23.47 -25.85 -19.06
C ASP A 345 -22.33 -24.88 -19.36
N ILE A 346 -22.63 -23.60 -19.55
CA ILE A 346 -21.62 -22.56 -19.77
C ILE A 346 -20.69 -22.40 -18.57
N LEU A 347 -21.21 -22.49 -17.34
CA LEU A 347 -20.40 -22.41 -16.13
C LEU A 347 -19.41 -23.57 -15.99
N ARG A 348 -19.83 -24.78 -16.36
CA ARG A 348 -18.97 -25.99 -16.32
C ARG A 348 -17.87 -25.95 -17.37
N GLU A 349 -18.13 -25.34 -18.53
CA GLU A 349 -17.14 -25.15 -19.58
C GLU A 349 -16.26 -23.90 -19.38
N ASN A 350 -16.46 -23.14 -18.30
CA ASN A 350 -15.73 -21.91 -18.05
C ASN A 350 -14.52 -22.16 -17.13
N ASP A 351 -13.35 -22.27 -17.75
CA ASP A 351 -12.06 -22.51 -17.10
C ASP A 351 -11.79 -21.60 -15.90
N ILE A 352 -12.08 -20.30 -16.01
CA ILE A 352 -11.78 -19.32 -14.96
C ILE A 352 -12.72 -19.47 -13.76
N TYR A 353 -14.01 -19.70 -14.03
CA TYR A 353 -14.99 -19.98 -12.99
C TYR A 353 -14.64 -21.27 -12.25
N MET A 354 -14.23 -22.31 -12.97
CA MET A 354 -13.82 -23.59 -12.39
C MET A 354 -12.55 -23.43 -11.53
N PHE A 355 -11.53 -22.71 -12.00
CA PHE A 355 -10.35 -22.41 -11.20
C PHE A 355 -10.68 -21.71 -9.87
N GLN A 356 -11.62 -20.75 -9.88
CA GLN A 356 -12.04 -20.04 -8.66
C GLN A 356 -13.08 -20.81 -7.81
N TYR A 357 -13.51 -21.99 -8.25
CA TYR A 357 -14.41 -22.83 -7.47
C TYR A 357 -13.69 -23.54 -6.33
N ASP A 358 -12.42 -23.90 -6.56
CA ASP A 358 -11.60 -24.71 -5.66
C ASP A 358 -10.62 -23.91 -4.77
N ASP A 359 -10.41 -22.61 -5.05
CA ASP A 359 -9.76 -21.61 -4.18
C ASP A 359 -10.66 -21.17 -2.99
#